data_AF-G6FVP3-F1
#
_entry.id   AF-G6FVP3-F1
#
_cell.length_a   1.000
_cell.length_b   1.000
_cell.length_c   1.000
_cell.angle_alpha   90.00
_cell.angle_beta   90.00
_cell.angle_gamma   90.00
#
_symmetry.space_group_name_H-M   'P 1'
#
loop_
_entity.id
_entity.type
_entity.pdbx_description
1 polymer ?
#
loop_
_entity_poly.entity_id
_entity_poly.type
_entity_poly.pdbx_seq_one_letter_code
_entity_poly.pdbx_strand_id
1 'polypeptide(L)'
;MSPEVIYKYVYPGWKPEVMKVSLLPTLNDGNLDANQMNSQRQLAISLSAIAEASDRNVPLNLCLILDHSGSMSGRPLETVKKAANQIVDRLKEGDRLSVVVFDHRAKVLVPNQIVSDREAIKQKINRLAADGGTAIDEGLRLGIEELAKGKKETVSQAFLLTDGENEHGDNKRCLKFAQLAAGYNLTLNTLGFGDNWNQDILEKIADAGGGTLSYIQRPEQAVDEFARLFNRVQAVALTNAYLLFSFMPKVRLAELKPVAQVSPDTIELPVQQEADGRFAVRLGDLMKDTERVVLANMYLGQFPAGKHIIARVQVRYDDPAQNQTGLLSENIPVEVSVVPAYQGEANPEVQQHILALAKYRQTQLAEAKLQQGDRAGAATMLQTAAKTALQMGDVGAATVLQTSATRLQSGEELSESDRKKTRIVSKTVLQD
;
A
#
# COMPACT_ATOMS: atom_id res chain seq x y z
N MET A 1 -28.97 -6.78 -36.43
CA MET A 1 -27.52 -6.49 -36.51
C MET A 1 -27.00 -6.38 -35.08
N SER A 2 -25.90 -7.03 -34.74
CA SER A 2 -25.32 -6.88 -33.41
C SER A 2 -24.91 -5.42 -33.18
N PRO A 3 -24.93 -4.92 -31.92
CA PRO A 3 -24.52 -3.55 -31.60
C PRO A 3 -23.15 -3.21 -32.19
N GLU A 4 -22.22 -4.16 -32.18
CA GLU A 4 -20.86 -4.05 -32.75
C GLU A 4 -20.81 -3.65 -34.23
N VAL A 5 -21.79 -4.09 -35.03
CA VAL A 5 -21.84 -3.79 -36.46
C VAL A 5 -22.28 -2.35 -36.72
N ILE A 6 -23.10 -1.77 -35.82
CA ILE A 6 -23.56 -0.38 -35.94
C ILE A 6 -22.40 0.59 -35.61
N TYR A 7 -21.58 0.30 -34.60
CA TYR A 7 -20.45 1.17 -34.22
C TYR A 7 -19.33 1.24 -35.27
N LYS A 8 -19.08 0.14 -35.97
CA LYS A 8 -17.99 0.05 -36.96
C LYS A 8 -18.21 0.91 -38.21
N TYR A 9 -19.48 1.23 -38.53
CA TYR A 9 -19.84 1.99 -39.73
C TYR A 9 -19.96 3.51 -39.51
N VAL A 10 -20.08 3.97 -38.26
CA VAL A 10 -20.25 5.41 -37.97
C VAL A 10 -18.92 6.13 -37.73
N TYR A 11 -17.85 5.42 -37.32
CA TYR A 11 -16.54 6.03 -37.02
C TYR A 11 -15.35 5.16 -37.49
N PRO A 12 -14.85 5.33 -38.73
CA PRO A 12 -13.66 4.63 -39.20
C PRO A 12 -12.42 5.18 -38.46
N GLY A 13 -12.04 4.52 -37.36
CA GLY A 13 -10.90 4.89 -36.52
C GLY A 13 -11.10 4.67 -35.01
N TRP A 14 -12.33 4.40 -34.56
CA TRP A 14 -12.62 4.10 -33.15
C TRP A 14 -12.24 2.65 -32.82
N LYS A 15 -11.18 2.47 -32.02
CA LYS A 15 -11.00 1.22 -31.26
C LYS A 15 -11.85 1.35 -29.99
N PRO A 16 -12.66 0.35 -29.62
CA PRO A 16 -13.27 0.36 -28.30
C PRO A 16 -12.15 0.47 -27.26
N GLU A 17 -12.26 1.44 -26.36
CA GLU A 17 -11.33 1.55 -25.23
C GLU A 17 -11.40 0.24 -24.46
N VAL A 18 -10.30 -0.52 -24.49
CA VAL A 18 -10.22 -1.75 -23.71
C VAL A 18 -10.12 -1.32 -22.25
N MET A 19 -11.06 -1.78 -21.43
CA MET A 19 -11.03 -1.49 -19.99
C MET A 19 -9.77 -2.09 -19.38
N LYS A 20 -8.90 -1.22 -18.83
CA LYS A 20 -7.66 -1.63 -18.14
C LYS A 20 -7.79 -1.72 -16.62
N VAL A 21 -8.92 -1.27 -16.07
CA VAL A 21 -9.17 -1.23 -14.63
C VAL A 21 -10.49 -1.93 -14.35
N SER A 22 -10.45 -2.97 -13.51
CA SER A 22 -11.63 -3.51 -12.86
C SER A 22 -11.96 -2.59 -11.69
N LEU A 23 -13.21 -2.15 -11.59
CA LEU A 23 -13.68 -1.24 -10.53
C LEU A 23 -15.07 -1.67 -10.10
N LEU A 24 -15.24 -2.06 -8.84
CA LEU A 24 -16.50 -2.59 -8.32
C LEU A 24 -16.85 -1.90 -6.99
N PRO A 25 -17.76 -0.89 -7.01
CA PRO A 25 -18.30 -0.29 -5.80
C PRO A 25 -19.43 -1.14 -5.21
N THR A 26 -19.34 -1.46 -3.91
CA THR A 26 -20.31 -2.25 -3.16
C THR A 26 -20.61 -1.60 -1.81
N LEU A 27 -21.90 -1.33 -1.53
CA LEU A 27 -22.34 -0.78 -0.25
C LEU A 27 -22.48 -1.88 0.81
N ASN A 28 -22.27 -1.51 2.07
CA ASN A 28 -22.53 -2.37 3.21
C ASN A 28 -24.03 -2.69 3.37
N ASP A 29 -24.89 -1.80 2.90
CA ASP A 29 -26.33 -1.98 2.77
C ASP A 29 -26.83 -1.07 1.63
N GLY A 30 -27.42 -1.68 0.61
CA GLY A 30 -27.95 -0.96 -0.56
C GLY A 30 -29.28 -0.25 -0.29
N ASN A 31 -29.98 -0.59 0.79
CA ASN A 31 -31.27 0.01 1.14
C ASN A 31 -31.09 1.24 2.04
N LEU A 32 -32.02 2.20 1.98
CA LEU A 32 -32.09 3.36 2.88
C LEU A 32 -33.53 3.56 3.36
N ASP A 33 -33.72 4.02 4.60
CA ASP A 33 -35.03 4.40 5.12
C ASP A 33 -35.43 5.79 4.60
N ALA A 34 -36.56 5.87 3.90
CA ALA A 34 -37.12 7.13 3.39
C ALA A 34 -37.46 8.14 4.51
N ASN A 35 -37.70 7.65 5.73
CA ASN A 35 -38.09 8.48 6.88
C ASN A 35 -36.89 8.97 7.69
N GLN A 36 -35.69 8.44 7.42
CA GLN A 36 -34.49 8.78 8.16
C GLN A 36 -33.84 10.05 7.60
N MET A 37 -33.60 11.02 8.49
CA MET A 37 -33.01 12.31 8.09
C MET A 37 -31.54 12.20 7.68
N ASN A 38 -30.79 11.32 8.34
CA ASN A 38 -29.37 11.07 8.09
C ASN A 38 -29.06 9.59 8.27
N SER A 39 -28.40 8.98 7.28
CA SER A 39 -27.94 7.60 7.31
C SER A 39 -26.43 7.55 7.07
N GLN A 40 -25.76 6.58 7.71
CA GLN A 40 -24.35 6.29 7.44
C GLN A 40 -24.24 5.07 6.53
N ARG A 41 -23.36 5.12 5.54
CA ARG A 41 -23.03 3.97 4.69
C ARG A 41 -21.53 3.81 4.55
N GLN A 42 -21.10 2.57 4.38
CA GLN A 42 -19.74 2.20 4.04
C GLN A 42 -19.75 1.66 2.61
N LEU A 43 -18.90 2.23 1.78
CA LEU A 43 -18.72 1.83 0.40
C LEU A 43 -17.36 1.14 0.29
N ALA A 44 -17.35 -0.16 0.00
CA ALA A 44 -16.16 -0.85 -0.46
C ALA A 44 -15.99 -0.61 -1.96
N ILE A 45 -14.78 -0.33 -2.41
CA ILE A 45 -14.41 -0.19 -3.81
C ILE A 45 -13.29 -1.19 -4.06
N SER A 46 -13.63 -2.30 -4.69
CA SER A 46 -12.66 -3.29 -5.15
C SER A 46 -12.11 -2.87 -6.50
N LEU A 47 -10.78 -2.92 -6.66
CA LEU A 47 -10.13 -2.50 -7.89
C LEU A 47 -8.82 -3.25 -8.18
N SER A 48 -8.58 -3.53 -9.46
CA SER A 48 -7.36 -4.16 -9.96
C SER A 48 -7.08 -3.72 -11.40
N ALA A 49 -5.84 -3.90 -11.85
CA ALA A 49 -5.56 -3.79 -13.28
C ALA A 49 -6.06 -5.05 -14.00
N ILE A 50 -6.60 -4.90 -15.21
CA ILE A 50 -7.03 -6.03 -16.03
C ILE A 50 -5.83 -6.50 -16.85
N ALA A 51 -5.51 -7.79 -16.78
CA ALA A 51 -4.46 -8.38 -17.60
C ALA A 51 -4.92 -8.51 -19.06
N GLU A 52 -4.23 -7.86 -20.00
CA GLU A 52 -4.46 -8.09 -21.43
C GLU A 52 -3.43 -9.07 -22.01
N ALA A 53 -3.88 -9.92 -22.94
CA ALA A 53 -3.01 -10.87 -23.65
C ALA A 53 -1.91 -10.19 -24.49
N SER A 54 -2.07 -8.89 -24.82
CA SER A 54 -1.10 -8.09 -25.57
C SER A 54 -0.28 -7.12 -24.70
N ASP A 55 -0.41 -7.18 -23.37
CA ASP A 55 0.38 -6.30 -22.51
C ASP A 55 1.87 -6.58 -22.71
N ARG A 56 2.57 -5.59 -23.29
CA ARG A 56 4.03 -5.58 -23.27
C ARG A 56 4.47 -5.59 -21.82
N ASN A 57 5.35 -6.52 -21.47
CA ASN A 57 5.95 -6.57 -20.15
C ASN A 57 6.76 -5.28 -19.94
N VAL A 58 6.24 -4.37 -19.12
CA VAL A 58 6.88 -3.07 -18.85
C VAL A 58 8.20 -3.33 -18.12
N PRO A 59 9.33 -2.81 -18.60
CA PRO A 59 10.60 -2.99 -17.90
C PRO A 59 10.55 -2.42 -16.49
N LEU A 60 11.14 -3.14 -15.55
CA LEU A 60 11.32 -2.69 -14.18
C LEU A 60 12.56 -1.81 -14.09
N ASN A 61 12.44 -0.66 -13.42
CA ASN A 61 13.56 0.16 -12.99
C ASN A 61 13.68 0.06 -11.46
N LEU A 62 14.58 -0.82 -11.00
CA LEU A 62 14.73 -1.15 -9.58
C LEU A 62 15.96 -0.45 -8.99
N CYS A 63 15.80 0.15 -7.81
CA CYS A 63 16.93 0.61 -7.00
C CYS A 63 16.96 -0.12 -5.66
N LEU A 64 18.07 -0.81 -5.39
CA LEU A 64 18.34 -1.37 -4.08
C LEU A 64 19.09 -0.32 -3.26
N ILE A 65 18.53 0.07 -2.11
CA ILE A 65 19.12 1.02 -1.16
C ILE A 65 19.48 0.23 0.09
N LEU A 66 20.74 -0.18 0.18
CA LEU A 66 21.22 -1.18 1.16
C LEU A 66 21.99 -0.51 2.29
N ASP A 67 21.52 -0.71 3.51
CA ASP A 67 22.29 -0.39 4.71
C ASP A 67 23.49 -1.34 4.84
N HIS A 68 24.67 -0.76 5.04
CA HIS A 68 25.88 -1.50 5.38
C HIS A 68 26.55 -0.95 6.65
N SER A 69 25.77 -0.35 7.55
CA SER A 69 26.20 0.09 8.87
C SER A 69 26.81 -1.04 9.71
N GLY A 70 27.52 -0.68 10.78
CA GLY A 70 28.18 -1.66 11.66
C GLY A 70 27.24 -2.73 12.24
N SER A 71 25.96 -2.43 12.46
CA SER A 71 24.95 -3.38 12.96
C SER A 71 24.68 -4.53 11.98
N MET A 72 24.81 -4.26 10.68
CA MET A 72 24.62 -5.25 9.63
C MET A 72 25.72 -6.32 9.58
N SER A 73 26.78 -6.19 10.39
CA SER A 73 27.93 -7.09 10.38
C SER A 73 27.56 -8.57 10.56
N GLY A 74 28.26 -9.44 9.83
CA GLY A 74 28.06 -10.88 9.87
C GLY A 74 26.80 -11.31 9.11
N ARG A 75 25.92 -12.05 9.79
CA ARG A 75 24.80 -12.77 9.17
C ARG A 75 23.76 -11.87 8.47
N PRO A 76 23.39 -10.68 8.99
CA PRO A 76 22.44 -9.78 8.33
C PRO A 76 22.93 -9.33 6.94
N LEU A 77 24.15 -8.78 6.84
CA LEU A 77 24.71 -8.33 5.56
C LEU A 77 24.90 -9.48 4.56
N GLU A 78 25.38 -10.64 5.00
CA GLU A 78 25.50 -11.82 4.12
C GLU A 78 24.15 -12.28 3.55
N THR A 79 23.10 -12.15 4.36
CA THR A 79 21.73 -12.46 3.92
C THR A 79 21.22 -11.42 2.92
N VAL A 80 21.43 -10.13 3.17
CA VAL A 80 21.05 -9.05 2.23
C VAL A 80 21.79 -9.20 0.90
N LYS A 81 23.08 -9.51 0.92
CA LYS A 81 23.86 -9.82 -0.31
C LYS A 81 23.23 -10.98 -1.08
N LYS A 82 22.89 -12.07 -0.39
CA LYS A 82 22.25 -13.25 -1.01
C LYS A 82 20.91 -12.90 -1.65
N ALA A 83 20.05 -12.16 -0.95
CA ALA A 83 18.75 -11.74 -1.45
C ALA A 83 18.89 -10.76 -2.65
N ALA A 84 19.82 -9.81 -2.56
CA ALA A 84 20.11 -8.88 -3.65
C ALA A 84 20.64 -9.61 -4.90
N ASN A 85 21.53 -10.59 -4.74
CA ASN A 85 22.01 -11.41 -5.86
C ASN A 85 20.87 -12.19 -6.54
N GLN A 86 19.94 -12.74 -5.75
CA GLN A 86 18.77 -13.42 -6.30
C GLN A 86 17.85 -12.48 -7.07
N ILE A 87 17.67 -11.23 -6.62
CA ILE A 87 16.97 -10.22 -7.43
C ILE A 87 17.69 -10.00 -8.76
N VAL A 88 19.02 -9.80 -8.75
CA VAL A 88 19.81 -9.58 -9.96
C VAL A 88 19.64 -10.73 -10.97
N ASP A 89 19.61 -11.96 -10.49
CA ASP A 89 19.41 -13.15 -11.33
C ASP A 89 18.00 -13.24 -11.93
N ARG A 90 17.00 -12.62 -11.29
CA ARG A 90 15.58 -12.64 -11.70
C ARG A 90 15.17 -11.46 -12.58
N LEU A 91 15.99 -10.41 -12.69
CA LEU A 91 15.73 -9.27 -13.59
C LEU A 91 15.74 -9.74 -15.05
N LYS A 92 14.75 -9.29 -15.81
CA LYS A 92 14.54 -9.63 -17.22
C LYS A 92 15.42 -8.76 -18.13
N GLU A 93 15.51 -9.12 -19.40
CA GLU A 93 16.13 -8.25 -20.41
C GLU A 93 15.36 -6.92 -20.53
N GLY A 94 16.09 -5.81 -20.59
CA GLY A 94 15.51 -4.46 -20.60
C GLY A 94 15.25 -3.86 -19.21
N ASP A 95 15.19 -4.68 -18.16
CA ASP A 95 15.10 -4.17 -16.79
C ASP A 95 16.36 -3.38 -16.44
N ARG A 96 16.18 -2.37 -15.58
CA ARG A 96 17.21 -1.48 -15.09
C ARG A 96 17.44 -1.71 -13.61
N LEU A 97 18.71 -1.59 -13.21
CA LEU A 97 19.12 -1.71 -11.81
C LEU A 97 20.06 -0.55 -11.44
N SER A 98 19.85 0.00 -10.25
CA SER A 98 20.85 0.73 -9.49
C SER A 98 21.02 0.12 -8.10
N VAL A 99 22.21 0.24 -7.53
CA VAL A 99 22.50 -0.15 -6.15
C VAL A 99 23.15 1.02 -5.45
N VAL A 100 22.44 1.56 -4.48
CA VAL A 100 22.94 2.56 -3.53
C VAL A 100 23.21 1.83 -2.22
N VAL A 101 24.33 2.14 -1.59
CA VAL A 101 24.63 1.64 -0.26
C VAL A 101 24.89 2.80 0.66
N PHE A 102 24.50 2.67 1.93
CA PHE A 102 24.66 3.74 2.89
C PHE A 102 25.12 3.24 4.26
N ASP A 103 25.89 4.10 4.91
CA ASP A 103 26.23 4.09 6.32
C ASP A 103 25.84 5.48 6.90
N HIS A 104 26.75 6.23 7.53
CA HIS A 104 26.59 7.67 7.80
C HIS A 104 26.66 8.53 6.53
N ARG A 105 26.99 7.95 5.37
CA ARG A 105 27.01 8.55 4.03
C ARG A 105 26.42 7.57 3.02
N ALA A 106 25.88 8.09 1.91
CA ALA A 106 25.41 7.26 0.80
C ALA A 106 26.38 7.29 -0.39
N LYS A 107 26.53 6.16 -1.08
CA LYS A 107 27.32 6.03 -2.32
C LYS A 107 26.61 5.15 -3.34
N VAL A 108 26.78 5.49 -4.62
CA VAL A 108 26.31 4.65 -5.73
C VAL A 108 27.32 3.52 -5.95
N LEU A 109 26.95 2.29 -5.62
CA LEU A 109 27.75 1.09 -5.89
C LEU A 109 27.61 0.65 -7.35
N VAL A 110 26.39 0.70 -7.86
CA VAL A 110 26.02 0.39 -9.24
C VAL A 110 25.15 1.53 -9.77
N PRO A 111 25.64 2.35 -10.71
CA PRO A 111 24.82 3.38 -11.36
C PRO A 111 23.64 2.77 -12.11
N ASN A 112 22.56 3.53 -12.25
CA ASN A 112 21.37 3.10 -12.98
C ASN A 112 21.73 2.69 -14.42
N GLN A 113 21.56 1.41 -14.74
CA GLN A 113 21.88 0.84 -16.04
C GLN A 113 20.92 -0.29 -16.40
N ILE A 114 20.78 -0.57 -17.69
CA ILE A 114 20.12 -1.80 -18.16
C ILE A 114 20.96 -2.99 -17.69
N VAL A 115 20.31 -4.02 -17.17
CA VAL A 115 20.98 -5.23 -16.67
C VAL A 115 21.54 -6.03 -17.85
N SER A 116 22.87 -6.02 -17.98
CA SER A 116 23.61 -6.79 -19.00
C SER A 116 24.63 -7.72 -18.36
N ASP A 117 25.52 -7.19 -17.53
CA ASP A 117 26.56 -7.95 -16.81
C ASP A 117 26.15 -8.23 -15.35
N ARG A 118 25.35 -9.29 -15.17
CA ARG A 118 24.86 -9.72 -13.85
C ARG A 118 26.00 -10.12 -12.91
N GLU A 119 27.05 -10.76 -13.43
CA GLU A 119 28.18 -11.21 -12.60
C GLU A 119 28.99 -10.03 -12.06
N ALA A 120 29.27 -9.00 -12.87
CA ALA A 120 29.96 -7.80 -12.39
C ALA A 120 29.15 -7.06 -11.30
N ILE A 121 27.81 -7.02 -11.43
CA ILE A 121 26.92 -6.45 -10.42
C ILE A 121 27.02 -7.25 -9.12
N LYS A 122 26.86 -8.58 -9.18
CA LYS A 122 26.93 -9.46 -8.01
C LYS A 122 28.31 -9.40 -7.33
N GLN A 123 29.40 -9.31 -8.10
CA GLN A 123 30.74 -9.13 -7.54
C GLN A 123 30.87 -7.84 -6.73
N LYS A 124 30.27 -6.73 -7.18
CA LYS A 124 30.26 -5.47 -6.41
C LYS A 124 29.46 -5.61 -5.11
N ILE A 125 28.28 -6.24 -5.16
CA ILE A 125 27.44 -6.49 -3.97
C ILE A 125 28.18 -7.38 -2.95
N ASN A 126 28.82 -8.45 -3.41
CA ASN A 126 29.50 -9.40 -2.53
C ASN A 126 30.71 -8.81 -1.80
N ARG A 127 31.30 -7.73 -2.35
CA ARG A 127 32.42 -6.98 -1.73
C ARG A 127 31.99 -6.01 -0.64
N LEU A 128 30.69 -5.85 -0.38
CA LEU A 128 30.22 -4.99 0.71
C LEU A 128 30.73 -5.49 2.05
N ALA A 129 31.13 -4.56 2.91
CA ALA A 129 31.53 -4.81 4.28
C ALA A 129 30.80 -3.83 5.19
N ALA A 130 30.43 -4.29 6.38
CA ALA A 130 29.76 -3.47 7.37
C ALA A 130 30.72 -2.40 7.90
N ASP A 131 30.30 -1.14 7.93
CA ASP A 131 31.09 0.00 8.41
C ASP A 131 30.18 1.19 8.76
N GLY A 132 30.63 2.07 9.66
CA GLY A 132 29.97 3.34 9.95
C GLY A 132 28.63 3.25 10.69
N GLY A 133 27.95 4.41 10.75
CA GLY A 133 26.62 4.57 11.36
C GLY A 133 25.48 4.44 10.32
N THR A 134 24.32 5.03 10.60
CA THR A 134 23.12 4.88 9.74
C THR A 134 22.46 6.24 9.43
N ALA A 135 22.42 6.62 8.16
CA ALA A 135 21.78 7.83 7.62
C ALA A 135 20.84 7.49 6.44
N ILE A 136 19.60 7.10 6.78
CA ILE A 136 18.57 6.65 5.84
C ILE A 136 18.17 7.74 4.85
N ASP A 137 18.13 9.01 5.26
CA ASP A 137 17.75 10.13 4.39
C ASP A 137 18.74 10.35 3.25
N GLU A 138 20.05 10.15 3.48
CA GLU A 138 21.05 10.21 2.42
C GLU A 138 20.92 9.03 1.45
N GLY A 139 20.65 7.81 1.96
CA GLY A 139 20.36 6.64 1.14
C GLY A 139 19.14 6.86 0.25
N LEU A 140 18.05 7.39 0.81
CA LEU A 140 16.83 7.73 0.08
C LEU A 140 17.09 8.79 -1.00
N ARG A 141 17.78 9.88 -0.66
CA ARG A 141 18.10 10.96 -1.60
C ARG A 141 18.81 10.40 -2.84
N LEU A 142 19.90 9.67 -2.65
CA LEU A 142 20.70 9.14 -3.75
C LEU A 142 19.98 8.03 -4.52
N GLY A 143 19.20 7.19 -3.82
CA GLY A 143 18.37 6.17 -4.46
C GLY A 143 17.28 6.77 -5.38
N ILE A 144 16.63 7.84 -4.95
CA ILE A 144 15.65 8.58 -5.75
C ILE A 144 16.31 9.23 -6.98
N GLU A 145 17.49 9.84 -6.79
CA GLU A 145 18.29 10.41 -7.88
C GLU A 145 18.65 9.35 -8.94
N GLU A 146 19.07 8.15 -8.52
CA GLU A 146 19.36 7.05 -9.45
C GLU A 146 18.10 6.52 -10.14
N LEU A 147 16.99 6.34 -9.42
CA LEU A 147 15.72 5.90 -10.01
C LEU A 147 15.22 6.87 -11.08
N ALA A 148 15.31 8.17 -10.83
CA ALA A 148 14.85 9.19 -11.76
C ALA A 148 15.52 9.10 -13.14
N LYS A 149 16.78 8.62 -13.21
CA LYS A 149 17.53 8.44 -14.48
C LYS A 149 16.93 7.38 -15.39
N GLY A 150 16.26 6.38 -14.82
CA GLY A 150 15.70 5.24 -15.53
C GLY A 150 14.18 5.24 -15.69
N LYS A 151 13.48 6.29 -15.22
CA LYS A 151 12.02 6.29 -15.04
C LYS A 151 11.21 6.13 -16.33
N LYS A 152 11.67 6.69 -17.45
CA LYS A 152 10.87 6.76 -18.68
C LYS A 152 10.51 5.36 -19.19
N GLU A 153 9.23 5.11 -19.47
CA GLU A 153 8.72 3.84 -20.00
C GLU A 153 9.03 2.62 -19.11
N THR A 154 9.18 2.85 -17.78
CA THR A 154 9.42 1.79 -16.80
C THR A 154 8.49 1.93 -15.59
N VAL A 155 8.32 0.84 -14.85
CA VAL A 155 7.82 0.89 -13.48
C VAL A 155 9.02 1.10 -12.55
N SER A 156 9.02 2.16 -11.75
CA SER A 156 10.19 2.52 -10.90
C SER A 156 9.96 2.22 -9.42
N GLN A 157 10.81 1.37 -8.85
CA GLN A 157 10.66 0.86 -7.47
C GLN A 157 11.98 0.98 -6.71
N ALA A 158 11.93 1.42 -5.45
CA ALA A 158 13.06 1.37 -4.54
C ALA A 158 12.80 0.36 -3.42
N PHE A 159 13.80 -0.45 -3.08
CA PHE A 159 13.81 -1.28 -1.87
C PHE A 159 14.84 -0.71 -0.90
N LEU A 160 14.36 -0.04 0.15
CA LEU A 160 15.18 0.43 1.26
C LEU A 160 15.29 -0.64 2.33
N LEU A 161 16.51 -0.98 2.69
CA LEU A 161 16.84 -2.07 3.61
C LEU A 161 17.70 -1.55 4.74
N THR A 162 17.29 -1.80 5.99
CA THR A 162 18.05 -1.41 7.20
C THR A 162 17.70 -2.30 8.39
N ASP A 163 18.66 -2.48 9.30
CA ASP A 163 18.46 -3.13 10.60
C ASP A 163 18.50 -2.15 11.79
N GLY A 164 18.76 -0.87 11.52
CA GLY A 164 19.05 0.15 12.52
C GLY A 164 18.14 1.37 12.47
N GLU A 165 18.31 2.25 13.45
CA GLU A 165 17.65 3.54 13.48
C GLU A 165 18.40 4.59 12.64
N ASN A 166 17.72 5.67 12.26
CA ASN A 166 18.30 6.76 11.49
C ASN A 166 19.16 7.71 12.35
N GLU A 167 20.14 7.16 13.07
CA GLU A 167 20.90 7.85 14.12
C GLU A 167 21.70 9.07 13.62
N HIS A 168 22.17 9.02 12.38
CA HIS A 168 23.01 10.05 11.76
C HIS A 168 22.28 10.84 10.67
N GLY A 169 20.96 10.66 10.56
CA GLY A 169 20.12 11.28 9.55
C GLY A 169 18.99 12.13 10.12
N ASP A 170 18.11 12.62 9.24
CA ASP A 170 16.90 13.36 9.63
C ASP A 170 15.63 12.66 9.15
N ASN A 171 14.84 12.15 10.11
CA ASN A 171 13.55 11.53 9.87
C ASN A 171 12.55 12.42 9.12
N LYS A 172 12.59 13.74 9.32
CA LYS A 172 11.74 14.68 8.56
C LYS A 172 12.19 14.77 7.10
N ARG A 173 13.49 14.67 6.82
CA ARG A 173 14.01 14.60 5.44
C ARG A 173 13.58 13.30 4.78
N CYS A 174 13.61 12.17 5.48
CA CYS A 174 13.10 10.89 4.95
C CYS A 174 11.68 11.01 4.41
N LEU A 175 10.76 11.62 5.19
CA LEU A 175 9.36 11.79 4.78
C LEU A 175 9.21 12.73 3.59
N LYS A 176 9.98 13.82 3.55
CA LYS A 176 9.99 14.73 2.38
C LYS A 176 10.46 14.03 1.12
N PHE A 177 11.52 13.20 1.22
CA PHE A 177 12.01 12.42 0.10
C PHE A 177 11.00 11.35 -0.35
N ALA A 178 10.30 10.70 0.59
CA ALA A 178 9.26 9.75 0.24
C ALA A 178 8.08 10.41 -0.51
N GLN A 179 7.62 11.57 -0.03
CA GLN A 179 6.59 12.35 -0.73
C GLN A 179 7.05 12.83 -2.11
N LEU A 180 8.31 13.25 -2.22
CA LEU A 180 8.92 13.62 -3.49
C LEU A 180 8.93 12.43 -4.46
N ALA A 181 9.42 11.26 -4.01
CA ALA A 181 9.43 10.04 -4.80
C ALA A 181 8.03 9.70 -5.34
N ALA A 182 7.02 9.71 -4.45
CA ALA A 182 5.63 9.47 -4.84
C ALA A 182 5.12 10.48 -5.88
N GLY A 183 5.44 11.76 -5.74
CA GLY A 183 5.10 12.81 -6.72
C GLY A 183 5.81 12.64 -8.07
N TYR A 184 6.96 11.96 -8.08
CA TYR A 184 7.67 11.55 -9.28
C TYR A 184 7.31 10.14 -9.74
N ASN A 185 6.21 9.53 -9.28
CA ASN A 185 5.80 8.16 -9.62
C ASN A 185 6.92 7.13 -9.42
N LEU A 186 7.66 7.29 -8.31
CA LEU A 186 8.65 6.34 -7.84
C LEU A 186 8.10 5.73 -6.54
N THR A 187 7.97 4.41 -6.50
CA THR A 187 7.40 3.71 -5.35
C THR A 187 8.51 3.27 -4.40
N LEU A 188 8.39 3.58 -3.11
CA LEU A 188 9.38 3.21 -2.10
C LEU A 188 8.84 2.11 -1.18
N ASN A 189 9.49 0.96 -1.19
CA ASN A 189 9.24 -0.13 -0.25
C ASN A 189 10.36 -0.17 0.79
N THR A 190 10.00 -0.43 2.04
CA THR A 190 10.95 -0.52 3.15
C THR A 190 11.00 -1.94 3.69
N LEU A 191 12.19 -2.40 4.06
CA LEU A 191 12.43 -3.70 4.66
C LEU A 191 13.23 -3.48 5.94
N GLY A 192 12.60 -3.80 7.07
CA GLY A 192 13.21 -3.73 8.38
C GLY A 192 13.72 -5.09 8.82
N PHE A 193 15.01 -5.18 9.12
CA PHE A 193 15.67 -6.42 9.53
C PHE A 193 15.89 -6.48 11.04
N GLY A 194 15.51 -7.59 11.69
CA GLY A 194 15.62 -7.73 13.14
C GLY A 194 14.74 -6.73 13.89
N ASP A 195 15.04 -6.43 15.16
CA ASP A 195 14.14 -5.62 16.00
C ASP A 195 14.60 -4.18 16.24
N ASN A 196 15.81 -3.80 15.82
CA ASN A 196 16.45 -2.54 16.24
C ASN A 196 16.15 -1.31 15.35
N TRP A 197 15.40 -1.46 14.26
CA TRP A 197 15.00 -0.35 13.39
C TRP A 197 13.76 0.38 13.90
N ASN A 198 13.65 1.67 13.57
CA ASN A 198 12.51 2.48 13.97
C ASN A 198 11.28 2.20 13.07
N GLN A 199 10.26 1.55 13.63
CA GLN A 199 9.08 1.18 12.85
C GLN A 199 8.29 2.37 12.34
N ASP A 200 8.11 3.41 13.17
CA ASP A 200 7.38 4.60 12.76
C ASP A 200 7.99 5.26 11.53
N ILE A 201 9.31 5.27 11.43
CA ILE A 201 10.01 5.88 10.31
C ILE A 201 9.88 5.04 9.04
N LEU A 202 10.20 3.75 9.08
CA LEU A 202 10.12 2.90 7.88
C LEU A 202 8.69 2.75 7.35
N GLU A 203 7.71 2.66 8.25
CA GLU A 203 6.29 2.61 7.89
C GLU A 203 5.85 3.91 7.22
N LYS A 204 6.17 5.06 7.81
CA LYS A 204 5.81 6.36 7.22
C LYS A 204 6.53 6.62 5.90
N ILE A 205 7.76 6.13 5.71
CA ILE A 205 8.47 6.22 4.43
C ILE A 205 7.74 5.39 3.37
N ALA A 206 7.37 4.14 3.68
CA ALA A 206 6.65 3.27 2.76
C ALA A 206 5.27 3.87 2.40
N ASP A 207 4.49 4.26 3.41
CA ASP A 207 3.16 4.83 3.22
C ASP A 207 3.22 6.13 2.40
N ALA A 208 4.16 7.05 2.70
CA ALA A 208 4.33 8.29 1.95
C ALA A 208 4.92 8.08 0.54
N GLY A 209 5.72 7.03 0.36
CA GLY A 209 6.31 6.61 -0.91
C GLY A 209 5.42 5.69 -1.75
N GLY A 210 4.19 5.39 -1.30
CA GLY A 210 3.24 4.54 -2.02
C GLY A 210 3.58 3.05 -2.08
N GLY A 211 4.54 2.59 -1.27
CA GLY A 211 4.95 1.18 -1.19
C GLY A 211 4.51 0.50 0.10
N THR A 212 5.24 -0.54 0.49
CA THR A 212 4.91 -1.37 1.67
C THR A 212 6.12 -1.57 2.58
N LEU A 213 5.85 -1.80 3.86
CA LEU A 213 6.84 -2.24 4.85
C LEU A 213 6.83 -3.77 4.94
N SER A 214 8.00 -4.38 4.80
CA SER A 214 8.23 -5.81 5.08
C SER A 214 9.11 -5.97 6.31
N TYR A 215 8.71 -6.84 7.22
CA TYR A 215 9.47 -7.13 8.44
C TYR A 215 10.17 -8.48 8.30
N ILE A 216 11.50 -8.44 8.32
CA ILE A 216 12.35 -9.62 8.29
C ILE A 216 12.81 -9.87 9.72
N GLN A 217 12.05 -10.67 10.47
CA GLN A 217 12.39 -10.97 11.86
C GLN A 217 13.68 -11.79 11.96
N ARG A 218 13.83 -12.77 11.06
CA ARG A 218 14.98 -13.66 11.02
C ARG A 218 15.68 -13.59 9.66
N PRO A 219 17.03 -13.67 9.62
CA PRO A 219 17.79 -13.66 8.37
C PRO A 219 17.24 -14.63 7.32
N GLU A 220 16.85 -15.82 7.74
CA GLU A 220 16.34 -16.86 6.84
C GLU A 220 15.09 -16.43 6.05
N GLN A 221 14.30 -15.48 6.57
CA GLN A 221 13.09 -14.97 5.93
C GLN A 221 13.36 -13.89 4.87
N ALA A 222 14.56 -13.28 4.85
CA ALA A 222 14.85 -12.16 3.97
C ALA A 222 14.68 -12.53 2.49
N VAL A 223 15.14 -13.73 2.10
CA VAL A 223 15.04 -14.24 0.73
C VAL A 223 13.57 -14.32 0.30
N ASP A 224 12.71 -14.87 1.16
CA ASP A 224 11.30 -15.05 0.86
C ASP A 224 10.56 -13.70 0.79
N GLU A 225 10.87 -12.78 1.71
CA GLU A 225 10.29 -11.43 1.72
C GLU A 225 10.69 -10.62 0.49
N PHE A 226 11.96 -10.69 0.09
CA PHE A 226 12.43 -10.06 -1.15
C PHE A 226 11.75 -10.68 -2.37
N ALA A 227 11.63 -12.01 -2.42
CA ALA A 227 10.97 -12.69 -3.53
C ALA A 227 9.50 -12.30 -3.62
N ARG A 228 8.80 -12.19 -2.49
CA ARG A 228 7.41 -11.72 -2.37
C ARG A 228 7.26 -10.29 -2.89
N LEU A 229 8.09 -9.36 -2.42
CA LEU A 229 8.08 -7.97 -2.90
C LEU A 229 8.40 -7.87 -4.39
N PHE A 230 9.40 -8.60 -4.87
CA PHE A 230 9.77 -8.61 -6.28
C PHE A 230 8.63 -9.15 -7.16
N ASN A 231 7.93 -10.20 -6.74
CA ASN A 231 6.75 -10.71 -7.44
C ASN A 231 5.64 -9.67 -7.53
N ARG A 232 5.35 -8.95 -6.43
CA ARG A 232 4.36 -7.87 -6.41
C ARG A 232 4.72 -6.76 -7.40
N VAL A 233 5.98 -6.36 -7.41
CA VAL A 233 6.50 -5.35 -8.35
C VAL A 233 6.32 -5.79 -9.81
N GLN A 234 6.58 -7.06 -10.13
CA GLN A 234 6.39 -7.59 -11.48
C GLN A 234 4.91 -7.65 -11.91
N ALA A 235 3.98 -7.68 -10.96
CA ALA A 235 2.55 -7.67 -11.23
C ALA A 235 1.98 -6.26 -11.50
N VAL A 236 2.78 -5.20 -11.31
CA VAL A 236 2.36 -3.81 -11.57
C VAL A 236 2.11 -3.62 -13.06
N ALA A 237 0.90 -3.15 -13.39
CA ALA A 237 0.49 -2.87 -14.77
C ALA A 237 0.27 -1.38 -15.01
N LEU A 238 -0.36 -0.72 -14.04
CA LEU A 238 -0.70 0.69 -14.11
C LEU A 238 -0.06 1.40 -12.93
N THR A 239 0.31 2.66 -13.13
CA THR A 239 1.02 3.45 -12.12
C THR A 239 0.25 4.75 -11.84
N ASN A 240 0.65 5.46 -10.79
CA ASN A 240 0.11 6.79 -10.48
C ASN A 240 -1.42 6.86 -10.36
N ALA A 241 -2.03 5.78 -9.85
CA ALA A 241 -3.47 5.68 -9.77
C ALA A 241 -4.06 6.56 -8.66
N TYR A 242 -5.20 7.16 -8.94
CA TYR A 242 -6.05 7.91 -8.01
C TYR A 242 -7.48 7.39 -8.10
N LEU A 243 -8.10 7.10 -6.96
CA LEU A 243 -9.54 6.88 -6.86
C LEU A 243 -10.23 8.23 -6.71
N LEU A 244 -11.17 8.51 -7.61
CA LEU A 244 -11.91 9.75 -7.69
C LEU A 244 -13.36 9.51 -7.28
N PHE A 245 -13.89 10.38 -6.43
CA PHE A 245 -15.28 10.37 -5.97
C PHE A 245 -15.99 11.64 -6.43
N SER A 246 -17.18 11.45 -7.01
CA SER A 246 -18.12 12.52 -7.30
C SER A 246 -19.40 12.27 -6.51
N PHE A 247 -19.65 13.05 -5.46
CA PHE A 247 -20.84 12.87 -4.62
C PHE A 247 -22.03 13.67 -5.13
N MET A 248 -23.21 13.07 -5.07
CA MET A 248 -24.45 13.77 -5.33
C MET A 248 -24.82 14.67 -4.14
N PRO A 249 -25.71 15.67 -4.33
CA PRO A 249 -26.19 16.50 -3.22
C PRO A 249 -26.69 15.65 -2.05
N LYS A 250 -26.46 16.14 -0.82
CA LYS A 250 -26.77 15.45 0.46
C LYS A 250 -25.89 14.26 0.79
N VAL A 251 -24.86 13.95 -0.01
CA VAL A 251 -23.87 12.93 0.31
C VAL A 251 -22.55 13.60 0.65
N ARG A 252 -21.93 13.18 1.75
CA ARG A 252 -20.62 13.67 2.18
C ARG A 252 -19.79 12.55 2.78
N LEU A 253 -18.47 12.67 2.70
CA LEU A 253 -17.57 11.83 3.46
C LEU A 253 -17.70 12.14 4.97
N ALA A 254 -17.36 11.14 5.80
CA ALA A 254 -17.15 11.37 7.22
C ALA A 254 -16.01 12.38 7.47
N GLU A 255 -16.00 13.03 8.63
CA GLU A 255 -15.05 14.12 8.90
C GLU A 255 -13.65 13.62 9.24
N LEU A 256 -13.54 12.51 9.97
CA LEU A 256 -12.28 11.97 10.44
C LEU A 256 -11.96 10.65 9.75
N LYS A 257 -10.82 10.62 9.06
CA LYS A 257 -10.28 9.43 8.37
C LYS A 257 -11.38 8.71 7.56
N PRO A 258 -12.01 9.40 6.59
CA PRO A 258 -13.17 8.84 5.90
C PRO A 258 -12.83 7.70 4.97
N VAL A 259 -11.59 7.60 4.48
CA VAL A 259 -11.20 6.62 3.47
C VAL A 259 -9.97 5.85 3.93
N ALA A 260 -10.02 4.54 3.82
CA ALA A 260 -8.91 3.64 4.13
C ALA A 260 -8.79 2.55 3.06
N GLN A 261 -7.58 2.12 2.76
CA GLN A 261 -7.36 0.81 2.17
C GLN A 261 -7.57 -0.24 3.26
N VAL A 262 -8.17 -1.37 2.92
CA VAL A 262 -8.43 -2.49 3.84
C VAL A 262 -7.95 -3.83 3.28
N SER A 263 -7.51 -3.84 2.02
CA SER A 263 -6.84 -4.98 1.37
C SER A 263 -5.89 -4.46 0.29
N PRO A 264 -4.69 -5.04 0.11
CA PRO A 264 -4.13 -6.16 0.89
C PRO A 264 -3.67 -5.76 2.29
N ASP A 265 -3.25 -4.51 2.47
CA ASP A 265 -2.84 -3.94 3.75
C ASP A 265 -3.81 -2.84 4.16
N THR A 266 -4.14 -2.79 5.45
CA THR A 266 -5.00 -1.75 6.01
C THR A 266 -4.20 -0.50 6.32
N ILE A 267 -4.50 0.60 5.64
CA ILE A 267 -3.89 1.93 5.83
C ILE A 267 -4.92 3.04 5.64
N GLU A 268 -4.79 4.11 6.41
CA GLU A 268 -5.62 5.30 6.18
C GLU A 268 -5.14 6.03 4.93
N LEU A 269 -6.07 6.48 4.09
CA LEU A 269 -5.74 7.18 2.87
C LEU A 269 -6.16 8.65 2.97
N PRO A 270 -5.23 9.60 2.77
CA PRO A 270 -5.56 11.02 2.81
C PRO A 270 -6.44 11.38 1.61
N VAL A 271 -7.54 12.08 1.90
CA VAL A 271 -8.44 12.62 0.89
C VAL A 271 -7.99 14.02 0.52
N GLN A 272 -7.88 14.27 -0.78
CA GLN A 272 -7.61 15.59 -1.35
C GLN A 272 -8.82 16.03 -2.17
N GLN A 273 -9.04 17.33 -2.28
CA GLN A 273 -10.07 17.87 -3.16
C GLN A 273 -9.41 18.43 -4.42
N GLU A 274 -9.87 17.98 -5.58
CA GLU A 274 -9.44 18.43 -6.89
C GLU A 274 -10.08 19.79 -7.22
N ALA A 275 -9.48 20.52 -8.17
CA ALA A 275 -9.97 21.84 -8.58
C ALA A 275 -11.39 21.81 -9.18
N ASP A 276 -11.80 20.67 -9.71
CA ASP A 276 -13.15 20.44 -10.26
C ASP A 276 -14.19 20.00 -9.21
N GLY A 277 -13.80 19.98 -7.93
CA GLY A 277 -14.65 19.64 -6.80
C GLY A 277 -14.74 18.14 -6.48
N ARG A 278 -14.14 17.26 -7.29
CA ARG A 278 -14.04 15.82 -6.96
C ARG A 278 -13.13 15.59 -5.76
N PHE A 279 -13.38 14.51 -5.02
CA PHE A 279 -12.45 14.03 -4.02
C PHE A 279 -11.52 13.01 -4.67
N ALA A 280 -10.22 13.09 -4.37
CA ALA A 280 -9.21 12.19 -4.89
C ALA A 280 -8.44 11.54 -3.75
N VAL A 281 -8.15 10.26 -3.92
CA VAL A 281 -7.31 9.47 -3.03
C VAL A 281 -6.23 8.80 -3.85
N ARG A 282 -4.97 9.00 -3.49
CA ARG A 282 -3.84 8.35 -4.17
C ARG A 282 -3.79 6.87 -3.81
N LEU A 283 -3.72 6.03 -4.85
CA LEU A 283 -3.53 4.58 -4.74
C LEU A 283 -2.10 4.16 -5.08
N GLY A 284 -1.42 4.90 -5.97
CA GLY A 284 -0.08 4.52 -6.44
C GLY A 284 -0.17 3.44 -7.52
N ASP A 285 0.53 2.34 -7.36
CA ASP A 285 0.58 1.28 -8.39
C ASP A 285 -0.62 0.32 -8.31
N LEU A 286 -1.15 -0.09 -9.47
CA LEU A 286 -2.17 -1.12 -9.59
C LEU A 286 -1.61 -2.38 -10.23
N MET A 287 -1.87 -3.49 -9.55
CA MET A 287 -1.40 -4.83 -9.93
C MET A 287 -2.50 -5.61 -10.66
N LYS A 288 -2.11 -6.57 -11.51
CA LYS A 288 -3.06 -7.44 -12.23
C LYS A 288 -3.68 -8.52 -11.35
N ASP A 289 -2.86 -9.11 -10.49
CA ASP A 289 -3.21 -10.33 -9.75
C ASP A 289 -3.47 -10.07 -8.26
N THR A 290 -3.56 -8.80 -7.87
CA THR A 290 -3.80 -8.43 -6.48
C THR A 290 -4.88 -7.36 -6.46
N GLU A 291 -6.06 -7.78 -6.03
CA GLU A 291 -7.17 -6.87 -5.77
C GLU A 291 -6.83 -5.96 -4.60
N ARG A 292 -7.15 -4.68 -4.77
CA ARG A 292 -7.11 -3.68 -3.73
C ARG A 292 -8.53 -3.32 -3.35
N VAL A 293 -8.80 -3.20 -2.05
CA VAL A 293 -10.10 -2.73 -1.56
C VAL A 293 -9.93 -1.45 -0.77
N VAL A 294 -10.67 -0.43 -1.16
CA VAL A 294 -10.76 0.86 -0.47
C VAL A 294 -12.14 0.98 0.16
N LEU A 295 -12.20 1.30 1.45
CA LEU A 295 -13.43 1.52 2.18
C LEU A 295 -13.62 3.02 2.44
N ALA A 296 -14.77 3.56 2.03
CA ALA A 296 -15.16 4.95 2.26
C ALA A 296 -16.38 5.03 3.20
N ASN A 297 -16.27 5.81 4.27
CA ASN A 297 -17.35 6.12 5.21
C ASN A 297 -18.06 7.40 4.78
N MET A 298 -19.36 7.33 4.56
CA MET A 298 -20.17 8.46 4.09
C MET A 298 -21.45 8.65 4.90
N TYR A 299 -21.89 9.90 4.95
CA TYR A 299 -23.20 10.29 5.45
C TYR A 299 -24.09 10.73 4.30
N LEU A 300 -25.34 10.29 4.35
CA LEU A 300 -26.37 10.59 3.39
C LEU A 300 -27.50 11.29 4.13
N GLY A 301 -27.95 12.43 3.61
CA GLY A 301 -29.19 13.06 4.05
C GLY A 301 -30.42 12.30 3.53
N GLN A 302 -31.60 12.85 3.78
CA GLN A 302 -32.86 12.24 3.35
C GLN A 302 -33.05 12.26 1.82
N PHE A 303 -33.46 11.12 1.28
CA PHE A 303 -33.87 10.93 -0.12
C PHE A 303 -35.34 10.50 -0.20
N PRO A 304 -36.06 10.85 -1.29
CA PRO A 304 -37.40 10.31 -1.52
C PRO A 304 -37.33 8.82 -1.88
N ALA A 305 -38.43 8.09 -1.70
CA ALA A 305 -38.50 6.68 -2.06
C ALA A 305 -38.17 6.45 -3.55
N GLY A 306 -37.46 5.36 -3.86
CA GLY A 306 -37.00 5.01 -5.20
C GLY A 306 -35.50 4.74 -5.29
N LYS A 307 -35.00 4.50 -6.50
CA LYS A 307 -33.56 4.31 -6.77
C LYS A 307 -32.87 5.65 -7.00
N HIS A 308 -31.72 5.83 -6.37
CA HIS A 308 -30.92 7.05 -6.49
C HIS A 308 -29.46 6.71 -6.71
N ILE A 309 -28.80 7.46 -7.58
CA ILE A 309 -27.34 7.51 -7.61
C ILE A 309 -26.90 8.45 -6.49
N ILE A 310 -26.00 7.99 -5.62
CA ILE A 310 -25.48 8.77 -4.48
C ILE A 310 -24.06 9.26 -4.71
N ALA A 311 -23.31 8.54 -5.54
CA ALA A 311 -21.95 8.89 -5.90
C ALA A 311 -21.61 8.31 -7.28
N ARG A 312 -20.51 8.76 -7.85
CA ARG A 312 -19.80 8.02 -8.89
C ARG A 312 -18.34 7.85 -8.52
N VAL A 313 -17.77 6.72 -8.88
CA VAL A 313 -16.37 6.39 -8.66
C VAL A 313 -15.67 6.15 -9.99
N GLN A 314 -14.42 6.62 -10.09
CA GLN A 314 -13.59 6.48 -11.28
C GLN A 314 -12.13 6.41 -10.86
N VAL A 315 -11.29 5.73 -11.63
CA VAL A 315 -9.84 5.70 -11.42
C VAL A 315 -9.15 6.52 -12.50
N ARG A 316 -8.24 7.42 -12.08
CA ARG A 316 -7.27 8.08 -12.96
C ARG A 316 -5.93 7.37 -12.82
N TYR A 317 -5.24 7.02 -13.91
CA TYR A 317 -4.00 6.23 -13.88
C TYR A 317 -3.08 6.54 -15.06
N ASP A 318 -1.83 6.08 -14.97
CA ASP A 318 -0.84 6.12 -16.05
C ASP A 318 -0.57 4.69 -16.57
N ASP A 319 -0.46 4.54 -17.89
CA ASP A 319 -0.09 3.30 -18.57
C ASP A 319 1.36 3.42 -19.09
N PRO A 320 2.35 2.87 -18.37
CA PRO A 320 3.74 2.93 -18.78
C PRO A 320 4.05 2.07 -20.01
N ALA A 321 3.23 1.04 -20.33
CA ALA A 321 3.43 0.21 -21.53
C ALA A 321 3.12 0.98 -22.83
N GLN A 322 2.20 1.95 -22.74
CA GLN A 322 1.79 2.82 -23.85
C GLN A 322 2.34 4.24 -23.75
N ASN A 323 3.09 4.55 -22.68
CA ASN A 323 3.57 5.89 -22.36
C ASN A 323 2.43 6.93 -22.34
N GLN A 324 1.30 6.56 -21.76
CA GLN A 324 0.12 7.42 -21.59
C GLN A 324 -0.07 7.77 -20.12
N THR A 325 -0.50 9.00 -19.86
CA THR A 325 -0.69 9.50 -18.50
C THR A 325 -2.08 10.10 -18.34
N GLY A 326 -2.61 10.04 -17.11
CA GLY A 326 -3.90 10.63 -16.78
C GLY A 326 -5.10 9.99 -17.49
N LEU A 327 -4.99 8.72 -17.87
CA LEU A 327 -6.10 7.93 -18.40
C LEU A 327 -7.18 7.78 -17.34
N LEU A 328 -8.44 7.64 -17.78
CA LEU A 328 -9.58 7.46 -16.89
C LEU A 328 -10.22 6.09 -17.14
N SER A 329 -10.60 5.40 -16.07
CA SER A 329 -11.46 4.21 -16.15
C SER A 329 -12.90 4.59 -16.49
N GLU A 330 -13.78 3.60 -16.61
CA GLU A 330 -15.22 3.83 -16.58
C GLU A 330 -15.64 4.58 -15.31
N ASN A 331 -16.67 5.41 -15.45
CA ASN A 331 -17.22 6.23 -14.38
C ASN A 331 -18.47 5.54 -13.81
N ILE A 332 -18.29 4.77 -12.74
CA ILE A 332 -19.28 3.81 -12.24
C ILE A 332 -20.22 4.48 -11.23
N PRO A 333 -21.55 4.43 -11.42
CA PRO A 333 -22.51 4.95 -10.45
C PRO A 333 -22.59 4.05 -9.22
N VAL A 334 -22.75 4.68 -8.05
CA VAL A 334 -23.10 4.00 -6.80
C VAL A 334 -24.56 4.27 -6.51
N GLU A 335 -25.38 3.24 -6.47
CA GLU A 335 -26.83 3.33 -6.32
C GLU A 335 -27.31 2.85 -4.96
N VAL A 336 -28.42 3.43 -4.50
CA VAL A 336 -29.17 3.01 -3.32
C VAL A 336 -30.65 2.85 -3.65
N SER A 337 -31.33 1.98 -2.91
CA SER A 337 -32.79 1.82 -2.95
C SER A 337 -33.40 2.41 -1.69
N VAL A 338 -34.12 3.52 -1.82
CA VAL A 338 -34.76 4.19 -0.70
C VAL A 338 -36.18 3.65 -0.54
N VAL A 339 -36.48 3.07 0.62
CA VAL A 339 -37.73 2.35 0.89
C VAL A 339 -38.49 2.97 2.07
N PRO A 340 -39.83 3.05 2.02
CA PRO A 340 -40.64 3.56 3.14
C PRO A 340 -40.63 2.64 4.37
N ALA A 341 -40.49 1.33 4.16
CA ALA A 341 -40.37 0.33 5.20
C ALA A 341 -38.97 -0.30 5.08
N TYR A 342 -38.03 0.25 5.85
CA TYR A 342 -36.63 -0.18 5.79
C TYR A 342 -36.44 -1.57 6.38
N GLN A 343 -35.79 -2.43 5.60
CA GLN A 343 -35.22 -3.68 6.05
C GLN A 343 -33.75 -3.70 5.64
N GLY A 344 -32.87 -3.77 6.63
CA GLY A 344 -31.43 -3.78 6.40
C GLY A 344 -31.00 -5.06 5.69
N GLU A 345 -30.17 -4.91 4.67
CA GLU A 345 -29.59 -6.01 3.92
C GLU A 345 -28.07 -5.89 3.98
N ALA A 346 -27.49 -6.44 5.05
CA ALA A 346 -26.06 -6.34 5.28
C ALA A 346 -25.29 -7.17 4.23
N ASN A 347 -24.30 -6.55 3.59
CA ASN A 347 -23.38 -7.23 2.70
C ASN A 347 -22.25 -7.92 3.50
N PRO A 348 -22.13 -9.26 3.50
CA PRO A 348 -21.15 -9.97 4.31
C PRO A 348 -19.69 -9.68 3.92
N GLU A 349 -19.42 -9.41 2.64
CA GLU A 349 -18.07 -9.10 2.14
C GLU A 349 -17.63 -7.71 2.62
N VAL A 350 -18.50 -6.70 2.46
CA VAL A 350 -18.22 -5.36 2.99
C VAL A 350 -18.10 -5.39 4.51
N GLN A 351 -18.85 -6.25 5.20
CA GLN A 351 -18.71 -6.43 6.64
C GLN A 351 -17.30 -6.92 7.04
N GLN A 352 -16.67 -7.82 6.27
CA GLN A 352 -15.28 -8.23 6.54
C GLN A 352 -14.30 -7.06 6.41
N HIS A 353 -14.49 -6.20 5.41
CA HIS A 353 -13.69 -4.99 5.22
C HIS A 353 -13.88 -3.98 6.37
N ILE A 354 -15.09 -3.83 6.89
CA ILE A 354 -15.37 -3.00 8.07
C ILE A 354 -14.64 -3.55 9.30
N LEU A 355 -14.64 -4.87 9.49
CA LEU A 355 -13.94 -5.52 10.61
C LEU A 355 -12.41 -5.36 10.48
N ALA A 356 -11.84 -5.48 9.28
CA ALA A 356 -10.42 -5.24 9.04
C ALA A 356 -10.01 -3.83 9.47
N LEU A 357 -10.77 -2.81 9.05
CA LEU A 357 -10.54 -1.42 9.46
C LEU A 357 -10.71 -1.22 10.96
N ALA A 358 -11.69 -1.87 11.58
CA ALA A 358 -11.93 -1.81 13.02
C ALA A 358 -10.75 -2.40 13.80
N LYS A 359 -10.25 -3.58 13.42
CA LYS A 359 -9.05 -4.23 14.01
C LYS A 359 -7.86 -3.27 13.98
N TYR A 360 -7.57 -2.71 12.79
CA TYR A 360 -6.49 -1.74 12.61
C TYR A 360 -6.62 -0.53 13.54
N ARG A 361 -7.79 0.13 13.55
CA ARG A 361 -8.03 1.34 14.37
C ARG A 361 -7.99 1.05 15.87
N GLN A 362 -8.48 -0.10 16.32
CA GLN A 362 -8.40 -0.52 17.72
C GLN A 362 -6.94 -0.70 18.17
N THR A 363 -6.09 -1.30 17.34
CA THR A 363 -4.65 -1.42 17.64
C THR A 363 -3.96 -0.05 17.68
N GLN A 364 -4.29 0.85 16.75
CA GLN A 364 -3.77 2.23 16.78
C GLN A 364 -4.19 3.00 18.04
N LEU A 365 -5.42 2.80 18.52
CA LEU A 365 -5.87 3.36 19.79
C LEU A 365 -5.14 2.74 20.99
N ALA A 366 -4.84 1.44 20.94
CA ALA A 366 -4.05 0.79 21.98
C ALA A 366 -2.64 1.40 22.07
N GLU A 367 -1.99 1.62 20.94
CA GLU A 367 -0.67 2.25 20.86
C GLU A 367 -0.67 3.68 21.41
N ALA A 368 -1.65 4.50 21.00
CA ALA A 368 -1.82 5.84 21.54
C ALA A 368 -2.02 5.85 23.07
N LYS A 369 -2.75 4.87 23.60
CA LYS A 369 -2.94 4.70 25.05
C LYS A 369 -1.66 4.28 25.77
N LEU A 370 -0.85 3.39 25.20
CA LEU A 370 0.47 3.03 25.74
C LEU A 370 1.39 4.24 25.81
N GLN A 371 1.42 5.06 24.76
CA GLN A 371 2.21 6.31 24.74
C GLN A 371 1.77 7.31 25.82
N GLN A 372 0.49 7.27 26.21
CA GLN A 372 -0.07 8.08 27.30
C GLN A 372 0.09 7.42 28.69
N GLY A 373 0.68 6.23 28.78
CA GLY A 373 0.82 5.47 30.02
C GLY A 373 -0.44 4.70 30.45
N ASP A 374 -1.52 4.74 29.67
CA ASP A 374 -2.77 4.02 29.93
C ASP A 374 -2.67 2.54 29.50
N ARG A 375 -1.96 1.74 30.30
CA ARG A 375 -1.76 0.30 30.05
C ARG A 375 -3.07 -0.48 30.06
N ALA A 376 -3.97 -0.17 31.00
CA ALA A 376 -5.24 -0.87 31.13
C ALA A 376 -6.17 -0.62 29.93
N GLY A 377 -6.25 0.64 29.47
CA GLY A 377 -6.98 0.98 28.27
C GLY A 377 -6.35 0.38 27.02
N ALA A 378 -5.01 0.34 26.91
CA ALA A 378 -4.33 -0.31 25.81
C ALA A 378 -4.64 -1.81 25.74
N ALA A 379 -4.57 -2.51 26.88
CA ALA A 379 -4.95 -3.92 26.95
C ALA A 379 -6.41 -4.15 26.50
N THR A 380 -7.34 -3.29 26.95
CA THR A 380 -8.75 -3.36 26.54
C THR A 380 -8.93 -3.22 25.03
N MET A 381 -8.20 -2.28 24.41
CA MET A 381 -8.24 -2.10 22.96
C MET A 381 -7.64 -3.29 22.21
N LEU A 382 -6.53 -3.86 22.69
CA LEU A 382 -5.94 -5.07 22.09
C LEU A 382 -6.84 -6.30 22.23
N GLN A 383 -7.53 -6.49 23.35
CA GLN A 383 -8.54 -7.56 23.50
C GLN A 383 -9.70 -7.38 22.52
N THR A 384 -10.15 -6.14 22.32
CA THR A 384 -11.21 -5.83 21.36
C THR A 384 -10.74 -6.12 19.92
N ALA A 385 -9.49 -5.78 19.60
CA ALA A 385 -8.86 -6.10 18.32
C ALA A 385 -8.72 -7.62 18.11
N ALA A 386 -8.33 -8.36 19.15
CA ALA A 386 -8.24 -9.83 19.11
C ALA A 386 -9.60 -10.47 18.85
N LYS A 387 -10.67 -9.99 19.52
CA LYS A 387 -12.04 -10.45 19.27
C LYS A 387 -12.49 -10.14 17.84
N THR A 388 -12.17 -8.95 17.33
CA THR A 388 -12.46 -8.56 15.94
C THR A 388 -11.72 -9.48 14.95
N ALA A 389 -10.46 -9.80 15.20
CA ALA A 389 -9.69 -10.75 14.40
C ALA A 389 -10.33 -12.15 14.39
N LEU A 390 -10.80 -12.66 15.54
CA LEU A 390 -11.54 -13.92 15.61
C LEU A 390 -12.84 -13.89 14.80
N GLN A 391 -13.57 -12.78 14.79
CA GLN A 391 -14.78 -12.62 13.97
C GLN A 391 -14.48 -12.66 12.47
N MET A 392 -13.27 -12.27 12.07
CA MET A 392 -12.78 -12.36 10.69
C MET A 392 -12.19 -13.74 10.34
N GLY A 393 -12.03 -14.63 11.32
CA GLY A 393 -11.33 -15.91 11.16
C GLY A 393 -9.80 -15.82 11.16
N ASP A 394 -9.22 -14.68 11.53
CA ASP A 394 -7.76 -14.44 11.58
C ASP A 394 -7.22 -14.86 12.97
N VAL A 395 -7.03 -16.18 13.14
CA VAL A 395 -6.57 -16.78 14.41
C VAL A 395 -5.15 -16.37 14.74
N GLY A 396 -4.28 -16.23 13.73
CA GLY A 396 -2.91 -15.76 13.87
C GLY A 396 -2.85 -14.35 14.49
N ALA A 397 -3.56 -13.38 13.91
CA ALA A 397 -3.61 -12.03 14.46
C ALA A 397 -4.29 -12.00 15.84
N ALA A 398 -5.37 -12.77 16.03
CA ALA A 398 -6.04 -12.85 17.32
C ALA A 398 -5.10 -13.32 18.43
N THR A 399 -4.27 -14.33 18.15
CA THR A 399 -3.30 -14.88 19.11
C THR A 399 -2.24 -13.85 19.50
N VAL A 400 -1.67 -13.14 18.52
CA VAL A 400 -0.67 -12.10 18.77
C VAL A 400 -1.27 -10.97 19.61
N LEU A 401 -2.44 -10.45 19.21
CA LEU A 401 -3.11 -9.34 19.89
C LEU A 401 -3.53 -9.72 21.31
N GLN A 402 -4.06 -10.93 21.51
CA GLN A 402 -4.44 -11.44 22.82
C GLN A 402 -3.23 -11.65 23.73
N THR A 403 -2.12 -12.16 23.20
CA THR A 403 -0.87 -12.34 23.96
C THR A 403 -0.34 -11.00 24.46
N SER A 404 -0.28 -10.00 23.58
CA SER A 404 0.12 -8.63 23.95
C SER A 404 -0.83 -8.04 25.01
N ALA A 405 -2.14 -8.25 24.88
CA ALA A 405 -3.10 -7.77 25.87
C ALA A 405 -2.90 -8.41 27.26
N THR A 406 -2.69 -9.74 27.30
CA THR A 406 -2.47 -10.47 28.55
C THR A 406 -1.21 -10.01 29.27
N ARG A 407 -0.11 -9.73 28.54
CA ARG A 407 1.12 -9.17 29.12
C ARG A 407 0.90 -7.81 29.76
N LEU A 408 0.20 -6.91 29.07
CA LEU A 408 -0.13 -5.60 29.63
C LEU A 408 -1.00 -5.72 30.90
N GLN A 409 -1.88 -6.72 30.97
CA GLN A 409 -2.71 -7.00 32.14
C GLN A 409 -1.94 -7.60 33.32
N SER A 410 -0.90 -8.41 33.06
CA SER A 410 -0.01 -8.92 34.10
C SER A 410 0.97 -7.86 34.63
N GLY A 411 0.95 -6.64 34.07
CA GLY A 411 1.83 -5.54 34.44
C GLY A 411 3.16 -5.53 33.69
N GLU A 412 3.37 -6.47 32.77
CA GLU A 412 4.56 -6.54 31.91
C GLU A 412 4.54 -5.43 30.85
N GLU A 413 5.72 -5.10 30.34
CA GLU A 413 5.88 -4.21 29.19
C GLU A 413 5.99 -5.02 27.90
N LEU A 414 5.43 -4.49 26.82
CA LEU A 414 5.63 -5.07 25.48
C LEU A 414 7.04 -4.73 25.01
N SER A 415 7.80 -5.77 24.64
CA SER A 415 9.08 -5.60 23.94
C SER A 415 8.88 -4.95 22.57
N GLU A 416 9.94 -4.40 21.99
CA GLU A 416 9.88 -3.83 20.63
C GLU A 416 9.42 -4.87 19.59
N SER A 417 9.84 -6.13 19.74
CA SER A 417 9.36 -7.23 18.89
C SER A 417 7.84 -7.44 19.03
N ASP A 418 7.29 -7.39 20.25
CA ASP A 418 5.85 -7.55 20.49
C ASP A 418 5.05 -6.38 19.89
N ARG A 419 5.56 -5.15 20.02
CA ARG A 419 4.96 -3.95 19.44
C ARG A 419 4.94 -4.04 17.92
N LYS A 420 6.06 -4.46 17.30
CA LYS A 420 6.17 -4.68 15.85
C LYS A 420 5.17 -5.70 15.35
N LYS A 421 5.10 -6.87 15.97
CA LYS A 421 4.14 -7.92 15.62
C LYS A 421 2.71 -7.43 15.75
N THR A 422 2.39 -6.76 16.86
CA THR A 422 1.05 -6.19 17.13
C THR A 422 0.61 -5.23 16.01
N ARG A 423 1.51 -4.36 15.54
CA ARG A 423 1.21 -3.44 14.42
C ARG A 423 1.07 -4.17 13.09
N ILE A 424 1.95 -5.13 12.78
CA ILE A 424 1.91 -5.89 11.52
C ILE A 424 0.62 -6.69 11.38
N VAL A 425 0.23 -7.44 12.42
CA VAL A 425 -1.01 -8.23 12.39
C VAL A 425 -2.28 -7.37 12.40
N SER A 426 -2.16 -6.08 12.73
CA SER A 426 -3.29 -5.15 12.64
C SER A 426 -3.57 -4.69 11.22
N LYS A 427 -2.53 -4.63 10.36
CA LYS A 427 -2.64 -4.19 8.96
C LYS A 427 -3.01 -5.33 8.01
N THR A 428 -2.52 -6.52 8.28
CA THR A 428 -2.67 -7.69 7.42
C THR A 428 -3.80 -8.59 7.91
N VAL A 429 -4.40 -9.35 7.02
CA VAL A 429 -5.16 -10.55 7.39
C VAL A 429 -4.20 -11.71 7.16
N LEU A 430 -3.66 -12.28 8.24
CA LEU A 430 -2.82 -13.46 8.12
C LEU A 430 -3.74 -14.63 7.75
N GLN A 431 -3.55 -15.19 6.56
CA GLN A 431 -4.11 -16.50 6.24
C GLN A 431 -3.09 -17.54 6.72
N ASP A 432 -3.57 -18.47 7.54
CA ASP A 432 -2.78 -19.57 8.12
C ASP A 432 -2.12 -20.47 7.06
#